data_AF-A0A2K4XDE1-F1
#
_entry.id   AF-A0A2K4XDE1-F1
#
_cell.length_a   1.000
_cell.length_b   1.000
_cell.length_c   1.000
_cell.angle_alpha   90.00
_cell.angle_beta   90.00
_cell.angle_gamma   90.00
#
_symmetry.space_group_name_H-M   'P 1'
#
loop_
_entity.id
_entity.type
_entity.pdbx_description
1 polymer ?
#
loop_
_entity_poly.entity_id
_entity_poly.type
_entity_poly.pdbx_seq_one_letter_code
_entity_poly.pdbx_strand_id
1 'polypeptide(L)'
;MKLIEHIPLFKQMEIINRLHFFKDFTLGERQVLLESFGLLYLVNQHQFLFKQFDNDKRLYIVLSGALLVFKHNHLLELGTIEPGEFIGEGAFINNRERSTSARAKTDTIVLAITPEALTRLPNVIREKIKDRIIEGMSLRIAKLSEHIETHG
;
A
#
# COMPACT_ATOMS: atom_id res chain seq x y z
N MET A 1 8.67 8.97 -7.86
CA MET A 1 8.28 9.29 -6.48
C MET A 1 9.41 10.02 -5.76
N LYS A 2 9.11 10.89 -4.79
CA LYS A 2 10.09 11.64 -3.99
C LYS A 2 10.00 11.19 -2.53
N LEU A 3 11.14 10.87 -1.91
CA LEU A 3 11.18 10.55 -0.48
C LEU A 3 10.86 11.80 0.34
N ILE A 4 10.02 11.67 1.36
CA ILE A 4 9.72 12.76 2.28
C ILE A 4 10.58 12.59 3.52
N GLU A 5 11.65 13.38 3.62
CA GLU A 5 12.68 13.24 4.66
C GLU A 5 12.26 13.79 6.02
N HIS A 6 11.35 14.77 6.05
CA HIS A 6 10.98 15.47 7.28
C HIS A 6 9.46 15.73 7.36
N ILE A 7 8.69 14.72 7.79
CA ILE A 7 7.34 14.94 8.33
C ILE A 7 7.42 14.69 9.84
N PRO A 8 7.00 15.65 10.69
CA PRO A 8 6.92 15.42 12.11
C PRO A 8 6.06 14.20 12.46
N LEU A 9 6.53 13.36 13.38
CA LEU A 9 5.85 12.12 13.77
C LEU A 9 4.37 12.33 14.10
N PHE A 10 4.03 13.44 14.77
CA PHE A 10 2.64 13.73 15.13
C PHE A 10 1.71 13.84 13.91
N LYS A 11 2.18 14.40 12.78
CA LYS A 11 1.39 14.47 11.54
C LYS A 11 1.24 13.09 10.91
N GLN A 12 2.31 12.29 10.93
CA GLN A 12 2.26 10.91 10.42
C GLN A 12 1.27 10.06 11.22
N MET A 13 1.32 10.19 12.55
CA MET A 13 0.40 9.55 13.49
C MET A 13 -1.04 9.99 13.24
N GLU A 14 -1.29 11.28 13.04
CA GLU A 14 -2.64 11.80 12.75
C GLU A 14 -3.24 11.15 11.51
N ILE A 15 -2.45 10.98 10.45
CA ILE A 15 -2.89 10.33 9.21
C ILE A 15 -3.16 8.85 9.46
N ILE A 16 -2.18 8.12 9.99
CA ILE A 16 -2.26 6.65 10.20
C ILE A 16 -3.39 6.26 11.15
N ASN A 17 -3.67 7.07 12.17
CA ASN A 17 -4.71 6.80 13.16
C ASN A 17 -6.13 6.72 12.57
N ARG A 18 -6.35 7.33 11.40
CA ARG A 18 -7.67 7.40 10.75
C ARG A 18 -7.90 6.26 9.75
N LEU A 19 -6.86 5.50 9.41
CA LEU A 19 -6.90 4.53 8.32
C LEU A 19 -7.21 3.12 8.84
N HIS A 20 -8.14 2.45 8.17
CA HIS A 20 -8.62 1.12 8.55
C HIS A 20 -7.50 0.07 8.62
N PHE A 21 -6.45 0.21 7.80
CA PHE A 21 -5.26 -0.66 7.85
C PHE A 21 -4.61 -0.69 9.24
N PHE A 22 -4.67 0.37 10.02
CA PHE A 22 -3.97 0.46 11.31
C PHE A 22 -4.91 0.33 12.51
N LYS A 23 -6.18 -0.05 12.31
CA LYS A 23 -7.21 -0.06 13.36
C LYS A 23 -6.83 -0.92 14.56
N ASP A 24 -6.19 -2.07 14.34
CA ASP A 24 -5.79 -3.01 15.41
C ASP A 24 -4.37 -2.78 15.95
N PHE A 25 -3.69 -1.72 15.47
CA PHE A 25 -2.37 -1.34 15.96
C PHE A 25 -2.57 -0.36 17.12
N THR A 26 -1.91 -0.64 18.24
CA THR A 26 -1.78 0.30 19.36
C THR A 26 -0.96 1.52 18.93
N LEU A 27 -1.05 2.61 19.70
CA LEU A 27 -0.28 3.83 19.43
C LEU A 27 1.24 3.56 19.39
N GLY A 28 1.75 2.73 20.31
CA GLY A 28 3.17 2.36 20.35
C GLY A 28 3.58 1.55 19.11
N GLU A 29 2.75 0.61 18.66
CA GLU A 29 3.04 -0.16 17.43
C GLU A 29 3.02 0.71 16.17
N ARG A 30 2.10 1.68 16.09
CA ARG A 30 2.07 2.67 14.99
C ARG A 30 3.32 3.53 14.98
N GLN A 31 3.77 3.98 16.16
CA GLN A 31 5.00 4.75 16.29
C GLN A 31 6.22 3.93 15.86
N VAL A 32 6.36 2.69 16.34
CA VAL A 32 7.47 1.79 15.95
C VAL A 32 7.50 1.58 14.44
N LEU A 33 6.33 1.36 13.82
CA LEU A 33 6.23 1.18 12.37
C LEU A 33 6.74 2.42 11.60
N LEU A 34 6.35 3.61 12.04
CA LEU A 34 6.74 4.87 11.42
C LEU A 34 8.22 5.21 11.61
N GLU A 35 8.74 5.06 12.83
CA GLU A 35 10.11 5.48 13.17
C GLU A 35 11.16 4.51 12.65
N SER A 36 10.89 3.20 12.70
CA SER A 36 11.94 2.21 12.48
C SER A 36 12.05 1.76 11.02
N PHE A 37 10.95 1.84 10.24
CA PHE A 37 10.87 1.15 8.95
C PHE A 37 10.03 1.84 7.87
N GLY A 38 9.37 2.95 8.20
CA GLY A 38 8.46 3.63 7.29
C GLY A 38 9.16 4.61 6.37
N LEU A 39 9.28 4.26 5.09
CA LEU A 39 9.68 5.22 4.06
C LEU A 39 8.43 5.90 3.49
N LEU A 40 8.29 7.20 3.72
CA LEU A 40 7.18 7.98 3.16
C LEU A 40 7.58 8.55 1.80
N TYR A 41 6.76 8.27 0.79
CA TYR A 41 6.96 8.80 -0.55
C TYR A 41 5.78 9.68 -0.97
N LEU A 42 6.11 10.82 -1.57
CA LEU A 42 5.17 11.61 -2.35
C LEU A 42 5.23 11.14 -3.81
N VAL A 43 4.06 10.83 -4.36
CA VAL A 43 3.86 10.54 -5.77
C VAL A 43 2.95 11.61 -6.32
N ASN A 44 3.50 12.50 -7.14
CA ASN A 44 2.72 13.59 -7.73
C ASN A 44 1.70 13.03 -8.72
N GLN A 45 0.59 13.73 -8.92
CA GLN A 45 -0.43 13.35 -9.88
C GLN A 45 0.16 12.95 -11.24
N HIS A 46 -0.37 11.87 -11.83
CA HIS A 46 0.10 11.25 -13.08
C HIS A 46 1.49 10.58 -13.01
N GLN A 47 2.24 10.74 -11.93
CA GLN A 47 3.51 10.03 -11.76
C GLN A 47 3.27 8.55 -11.41
N PHE A 48 4.09 7.67 -11.99
CA PHE A 48 4.10 6.26 -11.62
C PHE A 48 4.69 6.06 -10.21
N LEU A 49 4.01 5.23 -9.43
CA LEU A 49 4.56 4.64 -8.22
C LEU A 49 5.51 3.49 -8.61
N PHE A 50 5.03 2.57 -9.45
CA PHE A 50 5.82 1.52 -10.10
C PHE A 50 5.16 1.15 -11.43
N LYS A 51 5.94 0.55 -12.32
CA LYS A 51 5.48 -0.01 -13.59
C LYS A 51 5.42 -1.53 -13.52
N GLN A 52 4.61 -2.12 -14.40
CA GLN A 52 4.59 -3.56 -14.62
C GLN A 52 6.00 -4.04 -15.03
N PHE A 53 6.38 -5.22 -14.55
CA PHE A 53 7.71 -5.82 -14.71
C PHE A 53 8.83 -5.14 -13.93
N ASP A 54 8.53 -4.08 -13.15
CA ASP A 54 9.52 -3.52 -12.23
C ASP A 54 9.92 -4.56 -11.17
N ASN A 55 11.21 -4.54 -10.81
CA ASN A 55 11.78 -5.42 -9.80
C ASN A 55 11.60 -4.92 -8.36
N ASP A 56 10.98 -3.76 -8.16
CA ASP A 56 10.65 -3.26 -6.83
C ASP A 56 9.72 -4.22 -6.09
N LYS A 57 10.12 -4.65 -4.89
CA LYS A 57 9.37 -5.61 -4.06
C LYS A 57 8.67 -4.95 -2.87
N ARG A 58 8.66 -3.62 -2.78
CA ARG A 58 8.02 -2.91 -1.67
C ARG A 58 6.50 -3.12 -1.64
N LEU A 59 5.94 -3.23 -0.45
CA LEU A 59 4.52 -3.04 -0.21
C LEU A 59 4.27 -1.55 0.02
N TYR A 60 3.22 -1.00 -0.57
CA TYR A 60 2.82 0.39 -0.38
C TYR A 60 1.45 0.46 0.26
N ILE A 61 1.30 1.29 1.29
CA ILE A 61 0.01 1.60 1.92
C ILE A 61 -0.30 3.06 1.59
N VAL A 62 -1.48 3.33 1.03
CA VAL A 62 -1.88 4.70 0.69
C VAL A 62 -2.29 5.42 1.97
N LEU A 63 -1.62 6.53 2.26
CA LEU A 63 -1.90 7.36 3.44
C LEU A 63 -2.83 8.53 3.11
N SER A 64 -2.72 9.09 1.90
CA SER A 64 -3.53 10.19 1.39
C SER A 64 -3.48 10.20 -0.14
N GLY A 65 -4.49 10.77 -0.79
CA GLY A 65 -4.63 10.77 -2.24
C GLY A 65 -5.25 9.47 -2.78
N ALA A 66 -4.92 9.11 -4.01
CA ALA A 66 -5.43 7.90 -4.65
C ALA A 66 -4.50 7.43 -5.78
N LEU A 67 -4.36 6.11 -5.93
CA LEU A 67 -3.63 5.50 -7.03
C LEU A 67 -4.60 4.86 -8.02
N LEU A 68 -4.27 4.91 -9.31
CA LEU A 68 -4.92 4.14 -10.36
C LEU A 68 -4.06 2.95 -10.74
N VAL A 69 -4.68 1.76 -10.83
CA VAL A 69 -4.02 0.50 -11.19
C VAL A 69 -4.44 0.08 -12.60
N PHE A 70 -3.48 -0.33 -13.42
CA PHE A 70 -3.75 -0.75 -14.80
C PHE A 70 -2.74 -1.77 -15.31
N LYS A 71 -3.13 -2.52 -16.35
CA LYS A 71 -2.27 -3.49 -17.03
C LYS A 71 -1.76 -2.91 -18.36
N HIS A 72 -0.45 -3.03 -18.63
CA HIS A 72 0.26 -2.30 -19.69
C HIS A 72 -0.32 -2.50 -21.10
N ASN A 73 -0.96 -3.63 -21.37
CA ASN A 73 -1.44 -3.98 -22.72
C ASN A 73 -2.81 -3.43 -23.13
N HIS A 74 -3.62 -2.86 -22.22
CA HIS A 74 -5.00 -2.52 -22.57
C HIS A 74 -5.51 -1.17 -22.08
N LEU A 75 -4.68 -0.34 -21.41
CA LEU A 75 -5.18 0.81 -20.63
C LEU A 75 -6.35 0.43 -19.69
N LEU A 76 -6.49 -0.87 -19.40
CA LEU A 76 -7.59 -1.41 -18.62
C LEU A 76 -7.36 -0.99 -17.18
N GLU A 77 -8.15 -0.04 -16.73
CA GLU A 77 -8.20 0.37 -15.33
C GLU A 77 -8.76 -0.79 -14.52
N LEU A 78 -7.91 -1.36 -13.66
CA LEU A 78 -8.27 -2.46 -12.77
C LEU A 78 -8.96 -1.97 -11.49
N GLY A 79 -8.78 -0.68 -11.18
CA GLY A 79 -9.38 -0.05 -10.01
C GLY A 79 -8.55 1.11 -9.49
N THR A 80 -9.10 1.75 -8.46
CA THR A 80 -8.44 2.79 -7.67
C THR A 80 -8.05 2.21 -6.31
N ILE A 81 -6.89 2.60 -5.78
CA ILE A 81 -6.45 2.30 -4.41
C ILE A 81 -6.57 3.58 -3.59
N GLU A 82 -7.37 3.52 -2.54
CA GLU A 82 -7.74 4.65 -1.69
C GLU A 82 -6.97 4.65 -0.34
N PRO A 83 -7.03 5.75 0.43
CA PRO A 83 -6.36 5.82 1.72
C PRO A 83 -6.77 4.68 2.66
N GLY A 84 -5.78 4.02 3.25
CA GLY A 84 -5.96 2.83 4.09
C GLY A 84 -5.98 1.52 3.32
N GLU A 85 -5.93 1.55 2.00
CA GLU A 85 -5.67 0.36 1.18
C GLU A 85 -4.17 0.24 0.84
N PHE A 86 -3.78 -0.94 0.36
CA PHE A 86 -2.39 -1.25 0.03
C PHE A 86 -2.24 -1.73 -1.41
N ILE A 87 -1.04 -1.73 -1.95
CA ILE A 87 -0.73 -2.29 -3.25
C ILE A 87 0.69 -2.82 -3.31
N GLY A 88 0.90 -3.83 -4.15
CA GLY A 88 2.21 -4.40 -4.42
C GLY A 88 2.47 -5.68 -3.65
N GLU A 89 1.45 -6.22 -2.99
CA GLU A 89 1.48 -7.45 -2.20
C GLU A 89 1.95 -8.65 -3.02
N GLY A 90 1.59 -8.75 -4.30
CA GLY A 90 2.00 -9.88 -5.14
C GLY A 90 3.53 -9.97 -5.33
N ALA A 91 4.19 -8.84 -5.57
CA ALA A 91 5.65 -8.79 -5.70
C ALA A 91 6.33 -8.93 -4.32
N PHE A 92 5.73 -8.35 -3.28
CA PHE A 92 6.22 -8.40 -1.91
C PHE A 92 6.21 -9.82 -1.32
N ILE A 93 5.13 -10.59 -1.55
CA ILE A 93 4.96 -11.95 -1.00
C ILE A 93 5.66 -13.00 -1.87
N ASN A 94 5.47 -12.95 -3.19
CA ASN A 94 5.93 -14.02 -4.07
C ASN A 94 7.34 -13.78 -4.62
N ASN A 95 7.99 -12.66 -4.27
CA ASN A 95 9.26 -12.23 -4.81
C ASN A 95 9.30 -12.20 -6.36
N ARG A 96 8.16 -11.88 -6.99
CA ARG A 96 7.99 -11.78 -8.46
C ARG A 96 7.99 -10.34 -8.90
N GLU A 97 8.21 -10.10 -10.19
CA GLU A 97 8.06 -8.76 -10.79
C GLU A 97 6.63 -8.23 -10.63
N ARG A 98 6.46 -6.90 -10.73
CA ARG A 98 5.13 -6.28 -10.67
C ARG A 98 4.23 -6.80 -11.79
N SER A 99 3.05 -7.31 -11.44
CA SER A 99 2.05 -7.81 -12.41
C SER A 99 1.20 -6.71 -13.04
N THR A 100 1.20 -5.51 -12.44
CA THR A 100 0.43 -4.34 -12.86
C THR A 100 1.30 -3.08 -12.76
N SER A 101 0.81 -1.97 -13.30
CA SER A 101 1.37 -0.64 -13.08
C SER A 101 0.45 0.14 -12.12
N ALA A 102 1.03 1.06 -11.36
CA ALA A 102 0.28 1.98 -10.51
C ALA A 102 0.77 3.41 -10.72
N ARG A 103 -0.16 4.36 -10.90
CA ARG A 103 0.15 5.79 -10.99
C ARG A 103 -0.75 6.60 -10.08
N ALA A 104 -0.28 7.74 -9.63
CA ALA A 104 -1.07 8.68 -8.84
C ALA A 104 -2.23 9.27 -9.67
N LYS A 105 -3.45 9.13 -9.15
CA LYS A 105 -4.67 9.80 -9.68
C LYS A 105 -4.77 11.23 -9.17
N THR A 106 -4.29 11.46 -7.94
CA THR A 106 -4.05 12.76 -7.29
C THR A 106 -2.68 12.69 -6.63
N ASP A 107 -2.15 13.82 -6.15
CA ASP A 107 -0.97 13.79 -5.28
C ASP A 107 -1.21 12.81 -4.12
N THR A 108 -0.32 11.82 -3.99
CA THR A 108 -0.51 10.66 -3.13
C THR A 108 0.68 10.47 -2.23
N ILE A 109 0.42 10.28 -0.94
CA ILE A 109 1.43 9.90 0.05
C ILE A 109 1.29 8.41 0.31
N VAL A 110 2.38 7.66 0.18
CA VAL A 110 2.42 6.23 0.48
C VAL A 110 3.45 5.93 1.56
N LEU A 111 3.12 4.99 2.45
CA LEU A 111 4.06 4.32 3.33
C LEU A 111 4.59 3.08 2.61
N ALA A 112 5.90 3.03 2.40
CA ALA A 112 6.57 1.89 1.79
C ALA A 112 7.21 0.98 2.85
N ILE A 113 6.95 -0.32 2.75
CA ILE A 113 7.52 -1.36 3.60
C ILE A 113 8.32 -2.31 2.69
N THR A 114 9.60 -2.49 2.98
CA THR A 114 10.43 -3.48 2.28
C THR A 114 10.32 -4.86 2.94
N PRO A 115 10.59 -5.96 2.22
CA PRO A 115 10.65 -7.29 2.84
C PRO A 115 11.60 -7.36 4.04
N GLU A 116 12.76 -6.70 3.96
CA GLU A 116 13.76 -6.64 5.04
C GLU A 116 13.28 -5.80 6.23
N ALA A 117 12.52 -4.73 5.98
CA ALA A 117 11.87 -3.96 7.02
C ALA A 117 10.84 -4.82 7.77
N LEU A 118 10.04 -5.62 7.04
CA LEU A 118 9.05 -6.49 7.65
C LEU A 118 9.67 -7.56 8.55
N THR A 119 10.83 -8.12 8.19
CA THR A 119 11.51 -9.14 9.02
C THR A 119 12.11 -8.56 10.30
N ARG A 120 12.47 -7.28 10.30
CA ARG A 120 13.02 -6.56 11.46
C ARG A 120 11.95 -6.04 12.41
N LEU A 121 10.68 -5.99 11.98
CA LEU A 121 9.58 -5.59 12.84
C LEU A 121 9.33 -6.63 13.96
N PRO A 122 8.90 -6.18 15.15
CA PRO A 122 8.41 -7.06 16.20
C PRO A 122 7.36 -8.04 15.66
N ASN A 123 7.38 -9.28 16.16
CA ASN A 123 6.49 -10.34 15.70
C ASN A 123 5.02 -9.92 15.68
N VAL A 124 4.57 -9.25 16.74
CA VAL A 124 3.18 -8.79 16.87
C VAL A 124 2.79 -7.82 15.74
N ILE A 125 3.66 -6.87 15.39
CA ILE A 125 3.39 -5.90 14.32
C ILE A 125 3.38 -6.60 12.95
N ARG A 126 4.33 -7.51 12.74
CA ARG A 126 4.41 -8.27 11.49
C ARG A 126 3.18 -9.13 11.26
N GLU A 127 2.69 -9.84 12.27
CA GLU A 127 1.47 -10.64 12.14
C GLU A 127 0.25 -9.74 11.86
N LYS A 128 0.11 -8.59 12.54
CA LYS A 128 -0.95 -7.62 12.21
C LYS A 128 -0.88 -7.12 10.76
N ILE A 129 0.31 -6.85 10.23
CA ILE A 129 0.46 -6.47 8.81
C ILE A 129 -0.03 -7.59 7.89
N LYS A 130 0.34 -8.85 8.18
CA LYS A 130 -0.11 -10.00 7.40
C LYS A 130 -1.63 -10.17 7.47
N ASP A 131 -2.22 -10.04 8.65
CA ASP A 131 -3.67 -10.11 8.85
C ASP A 131 -4.39 -9.02 8.03
N ARG A 132 -3.85 -7.80 7.99
CA ARG A 132 -4.40 -6.71 7.17
C ARG A 132 -4.30 -7.00 5.68
N ILE A 133 -3.21 -7.63 5.23
CA ILE A 133 -3.07 -8.07 3.84
C ILE A 133 -4.10 -9.16 3.53
N ILE A 134 -4.25 -10.16 4.39
CA ILE A 134 -5.23 -11.25 4.22
C ILE A 134 -6.65 -10.68 4.14
N GLU A 135 -7.05 -9.84 5.10
CA GLU A 135 -8.38 -9.21 5.11
C GLU A 135 -8.61 -8.37 3.85
N GLY A 136 -7.63 -7.55 3.45
CA GLY A 136 -7.75 -6.72 2.24
C GLY A 136 -7.84 -7.54 0.95
N MET A 137 -7.11 -8.66 0.84
CA MET A 137 -7.23 -9.56 -0.31
C MET A 137 -8.58 -10.26 -0.33
N SER A 138 -9.07 -10.74 0.82
CA SER A 138 -10.40 -11.35 0.93
C SER A 138 -11.50 -10.39 0.50
N LEU A 139 -11.43 -9.13 0.93
CA LEU A 139 -12.38 -8.09 0.50
C LEU A 139 -12.32 -7.83 -1.01
N ARG A 140 -11.13 -7.84 -1.61
CA ARG A 140 -10.99 -7.67 -3.07
C ARG A 140 -11.58 -8.84 -3.84
N ILE A 141 -11.36 -10.07 -3.39
CA ILE A 141 -11.93 -11.26 -4.00
C ILE A 141 -13.45 -11.19 -3.94
N ALA A 142 -14.03 -10.86 -2.78
CA ALA A 142 -15.47 -10.70 -2.63
C ALA A 142 -16.05 -9.64 -3.59
N LYS A 143 -15.42 -8.46 -3.68
CA LYS A 143 -15.82 -7.38 -4.62
C LYS A 143 -15.75 -7.85 -6.08
N LEU A 144 -14.73 -8.62 -6.45
CA LEU A 144 -14.58 -9.16 -7.80
C LEU A 144 -15.66 -10.21 -8.11
N SER A 145 -15.94 -11.12 -7.17
CA SER A 145 -17.00 -12.13 -7.31
C SER A 145 -18.37 -11.48 -7.52
N GLU A 146 -18.73 -10.48 -6.71
CA GLU A 146 -19.98 -9.73 -6.85
C GLU A 146 -20.08 -9.02 -8.21
N HIS A 147 -18.96 -8.47 -8.71
CA HIS A 147 -18.93 -7.83 -10.02
C HIS A 147 -19.17 -8.84 -11.17
N ILE A 148 -18.62 -10.05 -11.07
CA ILE A 148 -18.82 -11.12 -12.07
C ILE A 148 -20.26 -11.63 -12.04
N GLU A 149 -20.85 -11.81 -10.86
CA GLU A 149 -22.25 -12.27 -10.72
C GLU A 149 -23.28 -11.25 -11.23
N THR A 150 -22.96 -9.95 -11.16
CA THR A 150 -23.86 -8.88 -11.60
C THR A 150 -23.71 -8.51 -13.08
N HIS A 151 -22.59 -8.84 -13.71
CA HIS A 151 -22.26 -8.45 -15.09
C HIS A 151 -21.89 -9.63 -16.02
N GLY A 152 -21.97 -10.87 -15.52
CA GLY A 152 -21.77 -12.11 -16.30
C GLY A 152 -23.08 -12.76 -16.68
#